data_AF-A0A7V4AMX7-F1
#
_entry.id   AF-A0A7V4AMX7-F1
#
_cell.length_a   1.000
_cell.length_b   1.000
_cell.length_c   1.000
_cell.angle_alpha   90.00
_cell.angle_beta   90.00
_cell.angle_gamma   90.00
#
_symmetry.space_group_name_H-M   'P 1'
#
loop_
_entity.id
_entity.type
_entity.pdbx_description
1 polymer ?
#
loop_
_entity_poly.entity_id
_entity_poly.type
_entity_poly.pdbx_seq_one_letter_code
_entity_poly.pdbx_strand_id
1 'polypeptide(L)' 'KPDGTPRKLLDVSRLFAMGWRPKISLREGLASTYRWFLANVAAKGG' A
#
# COMPACT_ATOMS: atom_id res chain seq x y z
N LYS A 1 -3.72 23.32 -17.99
CA LYS A 1 -2.57 22.97 -17.13
C LYS A 1 -2.97 21.78 -16.26
N PRO A 2 -2.34 20.60 -16.35
CA PRO A 2 -2.41 19.63 -15.26
C PRO A 2 -1.11 19.77 -14.45
N ASP A 3 -1.17 20.48 -13.33
CA ASP A 3 -0.06 20.56 -12.37
C ASP A 3 -0.03 19.29 -11.51
N GLY A 4 0.27 18.15 -12.13
CA GLY A 4 0.38 16.86 -11.48
C GLY A 4 1.61 16.10 -11.95
N THR A 5 2.25 15.34 -11.06
CA THR A 5 3.36 14.45 -11.42
C THR A 5 2.85 13.43 -12.46
N PRO A 6 3.57 13.20 -13.58
CA PRO A 6 3.24 12.11 -14.49
C PRO A 6 3.15 10.79 -13.72
N ARG A 7 2.17 9.97 -14.07
CA ARG A 7 1.83 8.72 -13.38
C ARG A 7 3.08 7.90 -13.06
N LYS A 8 3.39 7.71 -11.77
CA LYS A 8 4.48 6.85 -11.32
C LYS A 8 3.96 5.44 -11.10
N LEU A 9 4.06 4.60 -12.13
CA LEU A 9 3.67 3.20 -12.08
C LEU A 9 4.87 2.32 -12.45
N LEU A 10 4.95 1.14 -11.82
CA LEU A 10 5.90 0.11 -12.20
C LEU A 10 5.22 -0.88 -13.14
N ASP A 11 5.93 -1.33 -14.16
CA ASP A 11 5.52 -2.52 -14.90
C ASP A 11 5.79 -3.77 -14.06
N VAL A 12 4.74 -4.53 -13.78
CA VAL A 12 4.77 -5.75 -12.97
C VAL A 12 4.45 -7.01 -13.78
N SER A 13 4.42 -6.91 -15.11
CA SER A 13 4.12 -8.00 -16.04
C SER A 13 5.00 -9.24 -15.81
N ARG A 14 6.32 -9.06 -15.58
CA ARG A 14 7.25 -10.16 -15.27
C ARG A 14 6.89 -10.90 -13.98
N LEU A 15 6.51 -10.18 -12.92
CA LEU A 15 6.06 -10.81 -11.68
C LEU A 15 4.79 -11.62 -11.92
N PHE A 16 3.88 -11.10 -12.75
CA PHE A 16 2.65 -11.81 -13.07
C PHE A 16 2.88 -13.06 -13.91
N ALA A 17 3.83 -13.03 -14.84
CA ALA A 17 4.24 -14.18 -15.64
C ALA A 17 4.86 -15.30 -14.77
N MET A 18 5.52 -14.94 -13.68
CA MET A 18 6.07 -15.89 -12.69
C MET A 18 5.00 -16.42 -11.70
N GLY A 19 3.71 -16.13 -11.94
CA GLY A 19 2.61 -16.58 -11.08
C GLY A 19 2.43 -15.77 -9.79
N TRP A 20 3.26 -14.75 -9.55
CA TRP A 20 3.08 -13.88 -8.39
C TRP A 20 1.87 -12.96 -8.58
N ARG A 21 1.10 -12.74 -7.50
CA ARG A 21 -0.01 -11.79 -7.45
C ARG A 21 -0.01 -11.08 -6.08
N PRO A 22 -0.28 -9.76 -6.03
CA PRO A 22 -0.48 -9.08 -4.76
C PRO A 22 -1.74 -9.64 -4.09
N LYS A 23 -1.61 -10.03 -2.82
CA LYS A 23 -2.71 -10.64 -2.06
C LYS A 23 -3.52 -9.64 -1.24
N ILE A 24 -2.97 -8.46 -1.03
CA ILE A 24 -3.54 -7.43 -0.16
C ILE A 24 -3.92 -6.24 -1.04
N SER A 25 -5.20 -5.89 -1.04
CA SER A 25 -5.66 -4.67 -1.69
C SER A 25 -5.19 -3.43 -0.92
N LEU A 26 -5.16 -2.28 -1.58
CA LEU A 26 -4.78 -1.02 -0.92
C LEU A 26 -5.67 -0.73 0.31
N ARG A 27 -6.98 -0.97 0.20
CA ARG A 27 -7.93 -0.72 1.29
C ARG A 27 -7.64 -1.60 2.51
N GLU A 28 -7.44 -2.89 2.29
CA GLU A 28 -7.13 -3.84 3.37
C GLU A 28 -5.80 -3.53 4.03
N GLY A 29 -4.78 -3.23 3.21
CA GLY A 29 -3.46 -2.81 3.68
C GLY A 29 -3.56 -1.59 4.59
N LEU A 30 -4.20 -0.51 4.12
CA LEU A 30 -4.40 0.72 4.90
C LEU A 30 -5.13 0.47 6.22
N ALA A 31 -6.22 -0.28 6.20
CA ALA A 31 -6.98 -0.59 7.41
C ALA A 31 -6.15 -1.40 8.42
N SER A 32 -5.40 -2.39 7.96
CA SER A 32 -4.54 -3.21 8.83
C SER A 32 -3.40 -2.41 9.45
N THR A 33 -2.72 -1.57 8.65
CA THR A 33 -1.63 -0.71 9.12
C THR A 33 -2.13 0.33 10.11
N TYR A 34 -3.30 0.92 9.87
CA TYR A 34 -3.86 1.91 10.79
C TYR A 34 -4.23 1.28 12.14
N ARG A 35 -4.84 0.09 12.14
CA ARG A 35 -5.10 -0.67 13.39
C ARG A 35 -3.81 -0.96 14.15
N TRP A 36 -2.76 -1.40 13.45
CA TRP A 36 -1.45 -1.61 14.06
C TRP A 36 -0.89 -0.33 14.68
N PHE A 37 -0.96 0.80 13.94
CA PHE A 37 -0.49 2.10 14.43
C PHE A 37 -1.19 2.51 15.71
N LEU A 38 -2.52 2.39 15.77
CA LEU A 38 -3.30 2.71 16.98
C LEU A 38 -2.85 1.88 18.18
N ALA A 39 -2.63 0.58 17.98
CA ALA A 39 -2.26 -0.34 19.04
C ALA A 39 -0.79 -0.19 19.51
N ASN A 40 0.11 0.29 18.66
CA ASN A 40 1.55 0.22 18.93
C ASN A 40 2.23 1.57 19.09
N VAL A 41 1.70 2.61 18.44
CA VAL A 41 2.30 3.95 18.42
C VAL A 41 1.39 4.93 19.16
N ALA A 42 0.11 5.03 18.75
CA ALA A 42 -0.81 5.99 19.37
C ALA A 42 -1.07 5.66 20.86
N ALA A 43 -1.23 4.39 21.21
CA ALA A 43 -1.45 3.95 22.59
C ALA A 43 -0.21 4.08 23.49
N LYS A 44 1.00 4.27 22.93
CA LYS A 44 2.26 4.46 23.70
C LYS A 44 2.63 5.94 23.88
N GLY A 45 1.85 6.86 23.31
CA GLY A 45 2.09 8.31 23.37
C GLY A 45 1.15 9.07 24.30
N GLY A 46 0.40 8.38 25.17
CA GLY A 46 -0.42 8.95 26.23
C GLY A 46 0.17 8.70 27.60
#